data_AF-A0A7C1J6G5-F1
#
_entry.id   AF-A0A7C1J6G5-F1
#
_cell.length_a   1.000
_cell.length_b   1.000
_cell.length_c   1.000
_cell.angle_alpha   90.00
_cell.angle_beta   90.00
_cell.angle_gamma   90.00
#
_symmetry.space_group_name_H-M   'P 1'
#
loop_
_entity.id
_entity.type
_entity.pdbx_description
1 polymer ?
#
loop_
_entity_poly.entity_id
_entity_poly.type
_entity_poly.pdbx_seq_one_letter_code
_entity_poly.pdbx_strand_id
1 'polypeptide(L)' 'MACGKKKNNKSLKEMLNDAIAREIQVSIQYMWQHVQSVGLKGEVVKGTFKKIAITEMKHAEAIAERLVILGGTTTTKQTT' A
#
# COMPACT_ATOMS: atom_id res chain seq x y z
N MET A 1 12.21 31.74 20.79
CA MET A 1 12.41 30.27 20.82
C MET A 1 11.09 29.61 21.17
N ALA A 2 10.48 28.87 20.25
CA ALA A 2 9.38 27.96 20.55
C ALA A 2 9.59 26.68 19.76
N CYS A 3 10.34 25.74 20.35
CA CYS A 3 10.42 24.37 19.87
C CYS A 3 9.15 23.66 20.36
N GLY A 4 8.08 23.75 19.55
CA GLY A 4 6.84 23.02 19.78
C GLY A 4 6.56 22.10 18.60
N LYS A 5 7.44 21.10 18.35
CA LYS A 5 7.10 20.03 17.39
C LYS A 5 5.93 19.23 17.98
N LYS A 6 4.72 19.42 17.46
CA LYS A 6 3.60 18.49 17.65
C LYS A 6 4.09 17.09 17.24
N LYS A 7 4.22 16.17 18.20
CA LYS A 7 4.31 14.74 17.86
C LYS A 7 2.91 14.36 17.35
N ASN A 8 2.77 14.24 16.03
CA ASN A 8 1.60 13.61 15.41
C ASN A 8 1.61 12.14 15.81
N ASN A 9 1.01 11.81 16.95
CA ASN A 9 0.84 10.43 17.40
C ASN A 9 -0.39 9.86 16.69
N LYS A 10 -0.22 9.43 15.43
CA LYS A 10 -1.28 8.72 14.70
C LYS A 10 -1.69 7.50 15.53
N SER A 11 -2.98 7.28 15.68
CA SER A 11 -3.51 6.07 16.29
C SER A 11 -3.09 4.85 15.47
N LEU A 12 -2.99 3.69 16.12
CA LEU A 12 -2.68 2.43 15.42
C LEU A 12 -3.65 2.20 14.24
N LYS A 13 -4.94 2.50 14.40
CA LYS A 13 -5.95 2.32 13.35
C LYS A 13 -5.72 3.24 12.15
N GLU A 14 -5.28 4.49 12.37
CA GLU A 14 -4.90 5.40 11.29
C GLU A 14 -3.64 4.90 10.57
N MET A 15 -2.64 4.40 11.30
CA MET A 15 -1.44 3.84 10.70
C MET A 15 -1.74 2.61 9.83
N LEU A 16 -2.64 1.73 10.28
CA LEU A 16 -3.08 0.57 9.52
C LEU A 16 -3.85 0.99 8.25
N ASN A 17 -4.75 1.96 8.35
CA ASN A 17 -5.46 2.51 7.18
C ASN A 17 -4.50 3.13 6.17
N ASP A 18 -3.51 3.91 6.64
CA ASP A 18 -2.49 4.48 5.77
C ASP A 18 -1.64 3.39 5.10
N ALA A 19 -1.36 2.28 5.81
CA ALA A 19 -0.65 1.15 5.23
C ALA A 19 -1.48 0.45 4.15
N ILE A 20 -2.76 0.15 4.40
CA ILE A 20 -3.68 -0.42 3.40
C ILE A 20 -3.71 0.44 2.13
N ALA A 21 -3.88 1.76 2.29
CA ALA A 21 -3.92 2.67 1.16
C ALA A 21 -2.60 2.68 0.36
N ARG A 22 -1.45 2.57 1.04
CA ARG A 22 -0.14 2.44 0.36
C ARG A 22 -0.01 1.11 -0.37
N GLU A 23 -0.36 -0.02 0.23
CA GLU A 23 -0.24 -1.32 -0.43
C GLU A 23 -1.13 -1.42 -1.67
N ILE A 24 -2.35 -0.87 -1.62
CA ILE A 24 -3.23 -0.77 -2.79
C ILE A 24 -2.58 0.08 -3.89
N GLN A 25 -2.00 1.22 -3.54
CA GLN A 25 -1.31 2.08 -4.51
C GLN A 25 -0.09 1.38 -5.13
N VAL A 26 0.72 0.67 -4.33
CA VAL A 26 1.91 -0.04 -4.81
C VAL A 26 1.52 -1.22 -5.69
N SER A 27 0.46 -1.95 -5.36
CA SER A 27 -0.12 -2.99 -6.23
C SER A 27 -0.49 -2.44 -7.61
N ILE A 28 -1.25 -1.34 -7.64
CA ILE A 28 -1.65 -0.67 -8.88
C ILE A 28 -0.40 -0.24 -9.67
N GLN A 29 0.58 0.35 -9.00
CA GLN A 29 1.84 0.79 -9.61
C GLN A 29 2.60 -0.37 -10.28
N TYR A 30 2.78 -1.50 -9.60
CA TYR A 30 3.46 -2.65 -10.18
C TYR A 30 2.64 -3.32 -11.29
N MET A 31 1.31 -3.28 -11.22
CA MET A 31 0.47 -3.74 -12.31
C MET A 31 0.64 -2.86 -13.55
N TRP A 32 0.75 -1.54 -13.39
CA TRP A 32 1.07 -0.64 -14.49
C TRP A 32 2.45 -0.89 -15.08
N GLN A 33 3.44 -1.19 -14.25
CA GLN A 33 4.77 -1.58 -14.73
C GLN A 33 4.72 -2.90 -15.48
N HIS A 34 3.92 -3.88 -15.04
CA HIS A 34 3.71 -5.13 -15.77
C HIS A 34 3.15 -4.88 -17.18
N VAL A 35 2.11 -4.05 -17.30
CA VAL A 35 1.43 -3.77 -18.59
C VAL A 35 2.31 -2.93 -19.54
N GLN A 36 3.06 -1.98 -19.00
CA GLN A 36 3.89 -1.07 -19.79
C GLN A 36 5.30 -1.62 -20.09
N SER A 37 5.70 -2.74 -19.47
CA SER A 37 7.00 -3.36 -19.72
C SER A 37 7.02 -4.05 -21.08
N VAL A 38 7.49 -3.32 -22.09
CA VAL A 38 7.60 -3.77 -23.49
C VAL A 38 9.06 -3.95 -23.92
N GLY A 39 9.28 -4.65 -25.05
CA GLY A 39 10.59 -4.94 -25.61
C GLY A 39 11.34 -6.08 -24.90
N LEU A 40 12.49 -6.48 -25.45
CA LEU A 40 13.22 -7.68 -25.01
C LEU A 40 13.55 -7.66 -23.51
N LYS A 41 14.00 -6.52 -22.98
CA LYS A 41 14.31 -6.36 -21.55
C LYS A 41 13.05 -6.33 -20.69
N GLY A 42 11.95 -5.75 -21.20
CA GLY A 42 10.67 -5.67 -20.51
C GLY A 42 10.02 -7.04 -20.31
N GLU A 43 10.07 -7.91 -21.33
CA GLU A 43 9.50 -9.26 -21.25
C GLU A 43 10.14 -10.12 -20.14
N VAL A 44 11.44 -9.93 -19.87
CA VAL A 44 12.14 -10.66 -18.79
C VAL A 44 11.62 -10.26 -17.41
N VAL A 45 11.23 -9.00 -17.20
CA VAL A 45 10.88 -8.46 -15.87
C VAL A 45 9.38 -8.33 -15.63
N LYS A 46 8.54 -8.27 -16.67
CA LYS A 46 7.08 -8.08 -16.54
C LYS A 46 6.44 -9.12 -15.63
N GLY A 47 6.91 -10.37 -15.66
CA GLY A 47 6.39 -11.46 -14.84
C GLY A 47 6.62 -11.20 -13.35
N THR A 48 7.77 -10.61 -13.01
CA THR A 48 8.11 -10.21 -11.64
C THR A 48 7.21 -9.09 -11.16
N PHE A 49 6.98 -8.05 -11.97
CA PHE A 49 6.06 -6.97 -11.61
C PHE A 49 4.64 -7.45 -11.32
N LYS A 50 4.10 -8.36 -12.14
CA LYS A 50 2.79 -8.98 -11.86
C LYS A 50 2.77 -9.73 -10.52
N LYS A 51 3.82 -10.49 -10.21
CA LYS A 51 3.93 -11.22 -8.94
C LYS A 51 3.98 -10.27 -7.75
N ILE A 52 4.74 -9.18 -7.85
CA ILE A 52 4.82 -8.16 -6.80
C ILE A 52 3.45 -7.51 -6.61
N ALA A 53 2.79 -7.06 -7.68
CA ALA A 53 1.46 -6.44 -7.60
C ALA A 53 0.43 -7.31 -6.86
N ILE A 54 0.38 -8.61 -7.18
CA ILE A 54 -0.49 -9.59 -6.49
C ILE A 54 -0.10 -9.74 -5.01
N THR A 55 1.20 -9.71 -4.71
CA THR A 55 1.72 -9.84 -3.34
C THR A 55 1.32 -8.65 -2.48
N GLU A 56 1.43 -7.42 -3.00
CA GLU A 56 1.03 -6.22 -2.24
C GLU A 56 -0.49 -6.17 -2.00
N MET A 57 -1.32 -6.69 -2.90
CA MET A 57 -2.76 -6.84 -2.59
C MET A 57 -3.02 -7.78 -1.42
N LYS A 58 -2.24 -8.85 -1.28
CA LYS A 58 -2.35 -9.77 -0.14
C LYS A 58 -1.86 -9.12 1.16
N HIS A 59 -0.85 -8.25 1.09
CA HIS A 59 -0.45 -7.43 2.22
C HIS A 59 -1.57 -6.46 2.63
N ALA A 60 -2.18 -5.78 1.66
CA ALA A 60 -3.33 -4.90 1.89
C ALA A 60 -4.48 -5.64 2.59
N GLU A 61 -4.81 -6.85 2.12
CA GLU A 61 -5.81 -7.74 2.72
C GLU A 61 -5.47 -8.09 4.18
N ALA A 62 -4.26 -8.61 4.44
CA ALA A 62 -3.84 -8.99 5.79
C ALA A 62 -3.88 -7.82 6.79
N ILE A 63 -3.52 -6.61 6.35
CA ILE A 63 -3.58 -5.41 7.18
C ILE A 63 -5.05 -4.98 7.40
N ALA A 64 -5.89 -5.07 6.36
CA ALA A 64 -7.31 -4.77 6.43
C ALA A 64 -8.06 -5.69 7.40
N GLU A 65 -7.81 -7.00 7.34
CA GLU A 65 -8.35 -7.97 8.30
C GLU A 65 -7.98 -7.59 9.74
N ARG A 66 -6.71 -7.22 9.97
CA ARG A 66 -6.26 -6.78 11.29
C ARG A 66 -6.97 -5.51 11.76
N LEU A 67 -7.17 -4.54 10.88
CA LEU A 67 -7.89 -3.31 11.20
C LEU A 67 -9.36 -3.60 11.59
N VAL A 68 -10.04 -4.48 10.84
CA VAL A 68 -11.43 -4.86 11.12
C VAL A 68 -11.55 -5.56 12.47
N ILE A 69 -10.63 -6.47 12.80
CA ILE A 69 -10.57 -7.13 14.12
C ILE A 69 -10.45 -6.10 15.26
N LEU A 70 -9.76 -4.98 15.03
CA LEU A 70 -9.60 -3.89 16.00
C LEU A 70 -10.78 -2.89 16.00
N GLY A 71 -11.87 -3.19 15.28
CA GLY A 71 -13.04 -2.32 15.17
C GLY A 71 -12.78 -1.04 14.37
N GLY A 72 -11.88 -1.09 13.39
CA GLY A 72 -11.65 0.00 12.44
C GLY A 72 -12.42 -0.18 11.13
N THR A 73 -12.55 0.91 10.38
CA THR A 73 -13.16 0.91 9.03
C THR A 73 -12.07 1.05 7.98
N THR A 74 -12.02 0.13 7.02
CA THR A 74 -11.07 0.14 5.91
C THR A 74 -11.36 1.26 4.92
N THR A 75 -10.33 1.96 4.46
CA THR A 75 -10.44 2.98 3.40
C THR A 75 -9.35 2.80 2.35
N THR A 76 -9.63 3.23 1.11
CA THR A 76 -8.66 3.32 0.02
C THR A 76 -8.00 4.70 -0.08
N LYS A 77 -8.44 5.66 0.74
CA LYS A 77 -7.92 7.03 0.78
C LYS A 77 -6.86 7.16 1.88
N GLN A 78 -5.73 7.76 1.55
CA GLN A 78 -4.70 8.12 2.53
C GLN A 78 -5.20 9.22 3.46
N THR A 79 -4.89 9.10 4.75
CA THR A 79 -5.14 10.14 5.75
C THR A 79 -3.89 11.01 5.85
N THR A 80 -3.96 12.21 5.26
CA THR A 80 -2.85 13.17 5.15
C THR A 80 -2.02 13.30 6.42
#